data_AF-A0A8H6H4S3-F1
#
_entry.id   AF-A0A8H6H4S3-F1
#
_cell.length_a   1.000
_cell.length_b   1.000
_cell.length_c   1.000
_cell.angle_alpha   90.00
_cell.angle_beta   90.00
_cell.angle_gamma   90.00
#
_symmetry.space_group_name_H-M   'P 1'
#
loop_
_entity.id
_entity.type
_entity.pdbx_description
1 polymer ?
#
loop_
_entity_poly.entity_id
_entity_poly.type
_entity_poly.pdbx_seq_one_letter_code
_entity_poly.pdbx_strand_id
1 'polypeptide(L)'
;MDNSEITEVAQPSDAPSWLKFLDERIEEERDGLFSESPSYEIVRDLLVASEDDDTAVSQAVTKFYGLYEAEAGRQSKMPDHGAGYYLNTISVIAFEVAPKVWYASWRHDRITEFLIAIKDGAARGFDEEDPQFVWIGWGLQAAANESWNAGHVDTYTAKNSQEPEDVWAGEWFSSCALLAKLFRGGCLDNDGQHWITKDLERTFEVCTSGDIKTDAGRQAQVLAAINHILLAGEVFVKGAKNPLPKWKFELNATKWKLWASKIKEVAETVDETARWDLKDRAQKAYEKMVELYPEAFSSD
;
A
#
# COMPACT_ATOMS: atom_id res chain seq x y z
N MET A 1 34.71 -36.05 3.91
CA MET A 1 35.41 -35.02 3.13
C MET A 1 34.37 -33.97 2.83
N ASP A 2 34.60 -32.78 3.38
CA ASP A 2 33.70 -31.64 3.44
C ASP A 2 33.10 -31.25 2.09
N ASN A 3 31.77 -31.13 2.06
CA ASN A 3 31.10 -30.22 1.13
C ASN A 3 30.84 -28.93 1.90
N SER A 4 31.85 -28.06 1.92
CA SER A 4 31.67 -26.66 2.24
C SER A 4 30.91 -26.01 1.08
N GLU A 5 29.61 -25.81 1.24
CA GLU A 5 28.86 -24.84 0.44
C GLU A 5 29.43 -23.46 0.75
N ILE A 6 30.18 -22.94 -0.22
CA ILE A 6 30.61 -21.55 -0.23
C ILE A 6 29.35 -20.73 -0.44
N THR A 7 28.91 -20.05 0.61
CA THR A 7 27.92 -18.98 0.54
C THR A 7 28.50 -17.89 -0.35
N GLU A 8 28.12 -17.87 -1.62
CA GLU A 8 28.42 -16.77 -2.52
C GLU A 8 27.70 -15.53 -1.99
N VAL A 9 28.45 -14.64 -1.36
CA VAL A 9 28.00 -13.30 -1.01
C VAL A 9 27.77 -12.57 -2.32
N ALA A 10 26.50 -12.31 -2.64
CA ALA A 10 26.09 -11.60 -3.85
C ALA A 10 26.86 -10.28 -3.99
N GLN A 11 27.42 -10.04 -5.18
CA GLN A 11 28.09 -8.79 -5.53
C GLN A 11 27.07 -7.64 -5.55
N PRO A 12 27.47 -6.38 -5.25
CA PRO A 12 26.57 -5.22 -5.19
C PRO A 12 25.75 -4.96 -6.47
N SER A 13 26.18 -5.47 -7.64
CA SER A 13 25.46 -5.33 -8.91
C SER A 13 24.16 -6.15 -8.98
N ASP A 14 24.03 -7.21 -8.19
CA ASP A 14 22.95 -8.20 -8.31
C ASP A 14 21.84 -8.02 -7.25
N ALA A 15 22.02 -7.06 -6.33
CA ALA A 15 21.02 -6.77 -5.32
C ALA A 15 19.70 -6.26 -5.94
N PRO A 16 18.54 -6.65 -5.37
CA PRO A 16 17.25 -6.17 -5.85
C PRO A 16 17.14 -4.65 -5.67
N SER A 17 16.36 -4.00 -6.54
CA SER A 17 16.26 -2.53 -6.62
C SER A 17 15.86 -1.87 -5.30
N TRP A 18 14.95 -2.48 -4.54
CA TRP A 18 14.55 -1.98 -3.22
C TRP A 18 15.70 -2.00 -2.20
N LEU A 19 16.61 -2.99 -2.27
CA LEU A 19 17.73 -3.08 -1.34
C LEU A 19 18.80 -2.04 -1.68
N LYS A 20 19.11 -1.88 -2.97
CA LYS A 20 20.00 -0.81 -3.45
C LYS A 20 19.50 0.56 -3.02
N PHE A 21 18.21 0.83 -3.22
CA PHE A 21 17.58 2.07 -2.79
C PHE A 21 17.76 2.32 -1.28
N LEU A 22 17.50 1.31 -0.45
CA LEU A 22 17.65 1.44 1.00
C LEU A 22 19.11 1.66 1.41
N ASP A 23 20.05 0.91 0.85
CA ASP A 23 21.46 1.06 1.18
C ASP A 23 22.02 2.44 0.75
N GLU A 24 21.61 2.95 -0.42
CA GLU A 24 21.93 4.30 -0.88
C GLU A 24 21.38 5.36 0.10
N ARG A 25 20.10 5.27 0.47
CA ARG A 25 19.50 6.20 1.45
C ARG A 25 20.15 6.16 2.82
N ILE A 26 20.51 4.97 3.30
CA ILE A 26 21.21 4.79 4.58
C ILE A 26 22.56 5.48 4.56
N GLU A 27 23.29 5.40 3.45
CA GLU A 27 24.58 6.08 3.27
C GLU A 27 24.42 7.60 3.18
N GLU A 28 23.46 8.10 2.39
CA GLU A 28 23.18 9.54 2.22
C GLU A 28 22.78 10.21 3.55
N GLU A 29 21.97 9.55 4.37
CA GLU A 29 21.43 10.11 5.60
C GLU A 29 22.37 9.97 6.82
N ARG A 30 23.45 9.19 6.71
CA ARG A 30 24.28 8.78 7.87
C ARG A 30 24.88 9.96 8.65
N ASP A 31 25.34 10.99 7.94
CA ASP A 31 26.06 12.12 8.54
C ASP A 31 25.14 13.33 8.83
N GLY A 32 23.82 13.15 8.69
CA GLY A 32 22.83 14.19 8.96
C GLY A 32 22.69 14.52 10.46
N LEU A 33 22.56 15.81 10.79
CA LEU A 33 22.29 16.27 12.16
C LEU A 33 20.96 15.71 12.72
N PHE A 34 20.01 15.43 11.83
CA PHE A 34 18.74 14.75 12.09
C PHE A 34 18.63 13.53 11.17
N SER A 35 19.56 12.59 11.33
CA SER A 35 19.66 11.42 10.45
C SER A 35 18.40 10.56 10.49
N GLU A 36 17.80 10.31 9.33
CA GLU A 36 16.69 9.35 9.16
C GLU A 36 17.20 7.92 8.89
N SER A 37 18.53 7.74 8.82
CA SER A 37 19.20 6.46 8.54
C SER A 37 18.69 5.30 9.42
N PRO A 38 18.47 5.46 10.75
CA PRO A 38 17.93 4.38 11.57
C PRO A 38 16.54 3.89 11.13
N SER A 39 15.69 4.77 10.59
CA SER A 39 14.36 4.40 10.08
C SER A 39 14.47 3.58 8.79
N TYR A 40 15.40 3.95 7.89
CA TYR A 40 15.70 3.15 6.70
C TYR A 40 16.28 1.78 7.07
N GLU A 41 17.17 1.72 8.06
CA GLU A 41 17.73 0.46 8.57
C GLU A 41 16.65 -0.47 9.12
N ILE A 42 15.65 0.05 9.84
CA ILE A 42 14.52 -0.76 10.32
C ILE A 42 13.78 -1.42 9.15
N VAL A 43 13.45 -0.65 8.12
CA VAL A 43 12.74 -1.18 6.95
C VAL A 43 13.61 -2.16 6.18
N ARG A 44 14.91 -1.87 5.99
CA ARG A 44 15.83 -2.81 5.34
C ARG A 44 15.91 -4.13 6.10
N ASP A 45 16.18 -4.06 7.40
CA ASP A 45 16.33 -5.22 8.28
C ASP A 45 15.06 -6.09 8.29
N LEU A 46 13.88 -5.47 8.31
CA LEU A 46 12.58 -6.15 8.18
C LEU A 46 12.48 -7.01 6.90
N LEU A 47 12.98 -6.47 5.77
CA LEU A 47 12.86 -7.11 4.46
C LEU A 47 13.95 -8.13 4.15
N VAL A 48 15.09 -8.06 4.83
CA VAL A 48 16.18 -9.06 4.72
C VAL A 48 16.12 -10.13 5.81
N ALA A 49 15.35 -9.91 6.89
CA ALA A 49 15.20 -10.85 7.99
C ALA A 49 14.84 -12.27 7.50
N SER A 50 15.59 -13.25 8.01
CA SER A 50 15.44 -14.67 7.67
C SER A 50 14.40 -15.39 8.54
N GLU A 51 14.01 -14.73 9.63
CA GLU A 51 12.97 -15.12 10.56
C GLU A 51 11.60 -15.19 9.87
N ASP A 52 10.63 -15.84 10.52
CA ASP A 52 9.24 -15.79 10.09
C ASP A 52 8.67 -14.36 10.16
N ASP A 53 7.56 -14.14 9.45
CA ASP A 53 6.98 -12.81 9.24
C ASP A 53 6.58 -12.12 10.55
N ASP A 54 5.97 -12.86 11.48
CA ASP A 54 5.52 -12.31 12.77
C ASP A 54 6.71 -11.87 13.62
N THR A 55 7.75 -12.71 13.70
CA THR A 55 8.98 -12.39 14.43
C THR A 55 9.69 -11.17 13.83
N ALA A 56 9.87 -11.14 12.50
CA ALA A 56 10.52 -10.03 11.82
C ALA A 56 9.78 -8.71 12.01
N VAL A 57 8.44 -8.72 11.88
CA VAL A 57 7.59 -7.55 12.12
C VAL A 57 7.69 -7.10 13.57
N SER A 58 7.57 -8.00 14.54
CA SER A 58 7.64 -7.68 15.97
C SER A 58 8.97 -7.03 16.37
N GLN A 59 10.09 -7.55 15.84
CA GLN A 59 11.40 -6.96 16.06
C GLN A 59 11.53 -5.56 15.44
N ALA A 60 11.01 -5.36 14.22
CA ALA A 60 11.00 -4.04 13.58
C ALA A 60 10.16 -3.03 14.38
N VAL A 61 8.99 -3.42 14.87
CA VAL A 61 8.13 -2.58 15.73
C VAL A 61 8.85 -2.22 17.02
N THR A 62 9.53 -3.19 17.64
CA THR A 62 10.30 -2.96 18.86
C THR A 62 11.43 -1.95 18.62
N LYS A 63 12.16 -2.07 17.49
CA LYS A 63 13.17 -1.10 17.10
C LYS A 63 12.57 0.30 16.88
N PHE A 64 11.42 0.38 16.20
CA PHE A 64 10.72 1.65 15.96
C PHE A 64 10.32 2.36 17.26
N TYR A 65 9.68 1.65 18.19
CA TYR A 65 9.32 2.24 19.49
C TYR A 65 10.54 2.59 20.33
N GLY A 66 11.58 1.76 20.32
CA GLY A 66 12.84 2.08 21.01
C GLY A 66 13.51 3.36 20.47
N LEU A 67 13.45 3.60 19.15
CA LEU A 67 13.92 4.86 18.56
C LEU A 67 13.09 6.06 19.02
N TYR A 68 11.76 5.91 19.07
CA TYR A 68 10.87 6.96 19.57
C TYR A 68 11.15 7.27 21.04
N GLU A 69 11.15 6.27 21.91
CA GLU A 69 11.36 6.40 23.36
C GLU A 69 12.68 7.10 23.69
N ALA A 70 13.75 6.78 22.96
CA ALA A 70 15.07 7.38 23.16
C ALA A 70 15.07 8.90 22.92
N GLU A 71 14.16 9.42 22.10
CA GLU A 71 14.12 10.82 21.66
C GLU A 71 12.87 11.57 22.15
N ALA A 72 11.85 10.87 22.66
CA ALA A 72 10.58 11.44 23.14
C ALA A 72 10.79 12.56 24.17
N GLY A 73 11.76 12.40 25.08
CA GLY A 73 12.11 13.44 26.06
C GLY A 73 12.65 14.74 25.43
N ARG A 74 13.34 14.64 24.29
CA ARG A 74 13.85 15.82 23.54
C ARG A 74 12.73 16.54 22.77
N GLN A 75 11.65 15.82 22.45
CA GLN A 75 10.50 16.35 21.72
C GLN A 75 9.35 16.81 22.64
N SER A 76 9.58 16.90 23.96
CA SER A 76 8.59 17.32 24.97
C SER A 76 7.92 18.69 24.73
N LYS A 77 8.46 19.51 23.84
CA LYS A 77 7.87 20.79 23.43
C LYS A 77 6.86 20.67 22.27
N MET A 78 6.85 19.54 21.57
CA MET A 78 5.87 19.28 20.53
C MET A 78 4.55 18.79 21.16
N PRO A 79 3.38 19.25 20.71
CA PRO A 79 2.08 18.85 21.28
C PRO A 79 1.82 17.35 21.25
N ASP A 80 2.48 16.64 20.34
CA ASP A 80 2.38 15.21 20.12
C ASP A 80 3.63 14.44 20.53
N HIS A 81 4.56 15.12 21.21
CA HIS A 81 5.84 14.57 21.65
C HIS A 81 6.63 13.92 20.51
N GLY A 82 6.49 14.47 19.29
CA GLY A 82 7.20 14.02 18.09
C GLY A 82 6.60 12.78 17.42
N ALA A 83 5.53 12.17 17.94
CA ALA A 83 5.00 10.93 17.38
C ALA A 83 4.54 11.08 15.93
N GLY A 84 3.99 12.24 15.54
CA GLY A 84 3.63 12.53 14.16
C GLY A 84 4.83 12.58 13.22
N TYR A 85 5.97 13.10 13.68
CA TYR A 85 7.22 13.13 12.91
C TYR A 85 7.73 11.71 12.64
N TYR A 86 7.89 10.88 13.69
CA TYR A 86 8.37 9.50 13.54
C TYR A 86 7.45 8.66 12.67
N LEU A 87 6.13 8.79 12.85
CA LEU A 87 5.17 8.08 12.02
C LEU A 87 5.28 8.53 10.56
N ASN A 88 5.37 9.83 10.30
CA ASN A 88 5.50 10.34 8.95
C ASN A 88 6.77 9.81 8.29
N THR A 89 7.93 9.88 8.96
CA THR A 89 9.20 9.37 8.43
C THR A 89 9.12 7.89 8.08
N ILE A 90 8.69 7.02 9.01
CA ILE A 90 8.64 5.58 8.72
C ILE A 90 7.60 5.24 7.65
N SER A 91 6.50 5.99 7.60
CA SER A 91 5.46 5.82 6.58
C SER A 91 5.97 6.23 5.20
N VAL A 92 6.63 7.39 5.07
CA VAL A 92 7.22 7.85 3.81
C VAL A 92 8.18 6.80 3.27
N ILE A 93 9.10 6.31 4.11
CA ILE A 93 10.05 5.26 3.70
C ILE A 93 9.31 4.00 3.22
N ALA A 94 8.29 3.54 3.95
CA ALA A 94 7.49 2.39 3.54
C ALA A 94 6.80 2.61 2.18
N PHE A 95 6.29 3.83 1.92
CA PHE A 95 5.64 4.21 0.66
C PHE A 95 6.63 4.44 -0.50
N GLU A 96 7.90 4.74 -0.24
CA GLU A 96 8.97 4.79 -1.25
C GLU A 96 9.49 3.40 -1.62
N VAL A 97 9.50 2.48 -0.64
CA VAL A 97 10.02 1.12 -0.81
C VAL A 97 8.98 0.18 -1.41
N ALA A 98 7.72 0.25 -0.98
CA ALA A 98 6.67 -0.67 -1.42
C ALA A 98 6.50 -0.74 -2.95
N PRO A 99 6.59 0.35 -3.74
CA PRO A 99 6.56 0.28 -5.20
C PRO A 99 7.65 -0.62 -5.79
N LYS A 100 8.81 -0.72 -5.13
CA LYS A 100 9.98 -1.49 -5.57
C LYS A 100 9.93 -2.95 -5.15
N VAL A 101 8.87 -3.36 -4.44
CA VAL A 101 8.67 -4.72 -3.94
C VAL A 101 7.36 -5.25 -4.51
N TRP A 102 7.39 -6.39 -5.21
CA TRP A 102 6.20 -6.93 -5.84
C TRP A 102 5.06 -7.14 -4.84
N TYR A 103 3.88 -6.61 -5.14
CA TYR A 103 2.73 -6.53 -4.23
C TYR A 103 2.20 -7.86 -3.66
N ALA A 104 2.45 -8.97 -4.37
CA ALA A 104 2.06 -10.31 -3.95
C ALA A 104 3.17 -11.06 -3.19
N SER A 105 4.31 -10.41 -2.94
CA SER A 105 5.42 -11.01 -2.18
C SER A 105 5.22 -10.83 -0.67
N TRP A 106 5.74 -11.78 0.09
CA TRP A 106 5.78 -11.72 1.55
C TRP A 106 6.50 -10.46 2.07
N ARG A 107 7.49 -9.94 1.33
CA ARG A 107 8.18 -8.67 1.68
C ARG A 107 7.22 -7.49 1.68
N HIS A 108 6.34 -7.41 0.69
CA HIS A 108 5.33 -6.36 0.65
C HIS A 108 4.30 -6.53 1.78
N ASP A 109 3.96 -7.77 2.14
CA ASP A 109 3.10 -8.04 3.29
C ASP A 109 3.77 -7.59 4.59
N ARG A 110 5.06 -7.86 4.79
CA ARG A 110 5.82 -7.35 5.96
C ARG A 110 5.77 -5.84 6.10
N ILE A 111 5.92 -5.07 5.02
CA ILE A 111 5.79 -3.60 5.06
C ILE A 111 4.42 -3.20 5.59
N THR A 112 3.37 -3.88 5.12
CA THR A 112 1.99 -3.58 5.53
C THR A 112 1.78 -3.94 7.00
N GLU A 113 2.10 -5.17 7.40
CA GLU A 113 1.90 -5.66 8.76
C GLU A 113 2.73 -4.88 9.77
N PHE A 114 3.91 -4.40 9.39
CA PHE A 114 4.71 -3.49 10.21
C PHE A 114 3.98 -2.19 10.53
N LEU A 115 3.41 -1.52 9.53
CA LEU A 115 2.66 -0.27 9.75
C LEU A 115 1.35 -0.49 10.54
N ILE A 116 0.68 -1.63 10.32
CA ILE A 116 -0.50 -2.03 11.09
C ILE A 116 -0.13 -2.29 12.55
N ALA A 117 0.97 -3.01 12.79
CA ALA A 117 1.43 -3.33 14.13
C ALA A 117 1.90 -2.08 14.90
N ILE A 118 2.48 -1.07 14.24
CA ILE A 118 2.77 0.24 14.86
C ILE A 118 1.47 0.92 15.30
N LYS A 119 0.39 0.85 14.52
CA LYS A 119 -0.91 1.39 14.93
C LYS A 119 -1.48 0.64 16.13
N ASP A 120 -1.45 -0.69 16.07
CA ASP A 120 -2.11 -1.53 17.07
C ASP A 120 -1.36 -1.55 18.41
N GLY A 121 -0.03 -1.36 18.39
CA GLY A 121 0.79 -1.23 19.59
C GLY A 121 0.82 0.16 20.22
N ALA A 122 0.24 1.17 19.56
CA ALA A 122 0.35 2.55 20.03
C ALA A 122 -0.50 2.84 21.28
N ALA A 123 0.02 3.72 22.12
CA ALA A 123 -0.68 4.20 23.30
C ALA A 123 -1.88 5.09 22.91
N ARG A 124 -2.89 5.12 23.80
CA ARG A 124 -4.06 6.01 23.65
C ARG A 124 -3.73 7.49 23.92
N GLY A 125 -2.66 7.74 24.66
CA GLY A 125 -2.22 9.05 25.09
C GLY A 125 -0.83 8.97 25.67
N PHE A 126 -0.18 10.13 25.76
CA PHE A 126 1.18 10.23 26.24
C PHE A 126 1.23 10.11 27.77
N ASP A 127 2.26 9.44 28.28
CA ASP A 127 2.58 9.34 29.70
C ASP A 127 3.99 9.89 29.94
N GLU A 128 4.15 10.81 30.89
CA GLU A 128 5.43 11.44 31.22
C GLU A 128 6.36 10.51 31.99
N GLU A 129 5.83 9.53 32.73
CA GLU A 129 6.62 8.57 33.51
C GLU A 129 7.08 7.36 32.67
N ASP A 130 6.31 7.03 31.61
CA ASP A 130 6.59 5.96 30.65
C ASP A 130 6.28 6.46 29.21
N PRO A 131 7.23 7.13 28.54
CA PRO A 131 6.97 7.82 27.28
C PRO A 131 6.73 6.85 26.12
N GLN A 132 5.48 6.41 25.96
CA GLN A 132 5.06 5.51 24.90
C GLN A 132 4.64 6.25 23.62
N PHE A 133 4.84 5.60 22.47
CA PHE A 133 4.43 6.13 21.18
C PHE A 133 2.90 6.25 21.07
N VAL A 134 2.39 7.44 20.76
CA VAL A 134 0.95 7.71 20.58
C VAL A 134 0.62 7.73 19.08
N TRP A 135 -0.41 6.99 18.66
CA TRP A 135 -0.80 6.95 17.25
C TRP A 135 -1.44 8.26 16.81
N ILE A 136 -0.96 8.80 15.70
CA ILE A 136 -1.52 9.99 15.06
C ILE A 136 -1.83 9.67 13.61
N GLY A 137 -3.10 9.40 13.33
CA GLY A 137 -3.52 8.96 12.00
C GLY A 137 -3.12 9.91 10.85
N TRP A 138 -2.83 11.19 11.12
CA TRP A 138 -2.39 12.14 10.10
C TRP A 138 -1.03 11.79 9.47
N GLY A 139 -0.04 11.31 10.22
CA GLY A 139 1.31 11.07 9.68
C GLY A 139 1.32 10.03 8.56
N LEU A 140 0.72 8.86 8.80
CA LEU A 140 0.60 7.82 7.78
C LEU A 140 -0.36 8.23 6.65
N GLN A 141 -1.45 8.94 6.95
CA GLN A 141 -2.38 9.41 5.91
C GLN A 141 -1.76 10.48 5.00
N ALA A 142 -0.85 11.31 5.51
CA ALA A 142 -0.10 12.27 4.69
C ALA A 142 0.78 11.54 3.67
N ALA A 143 1.59 10.57 4.11
CA ALA A 143 2.40 9.74 3.22
C ALA A 143 1.55 8.98 2.19
N ALA A 144 0.44 8.39 2.64
CA ALA A 144 -0.50 7.70 1.75
C ALA A 144 -1.12 8.65 0.71
N ASN A 145 -1.51 9.86 1.10
CA ASN A 145 -2.06 10.88 0.20
C ASN A 145 -1.03 11.34 -0.84
N GLU A 146 0.22 11.57 -0.45
CA GLU A 146 1.29 11.95 -1.37
C GLU A 146 1.54 10.84 -2.40
N SER A 147 1.66 9.59 -1.95
CA SER A 147 1.81 8.42 -2.82
C SER A 147 0.62 8.25 -3.77
N TRP A 148 -0.61 8.37 -3.25
CA TRP A 148 -1.83 8.26 -4.04
C TRP A 148 -1.92 9.35 -5.13
N ASN A 149 -1.60 10.60 -4.81
CA ASN A 149 -1.62 11.71 -5.78
C ASN A 149 -0.52 11.61 -6.84
N ALA A 150 0.64 11.09 -6.48
CA ALA A 150 1.78 10.96 -7.40
C ALA A 150 1.61 9.80 -8.41
N GLY A 151 0.83 8.78 -8.07
CA GLY A 151 0.98 7.46 -8.68
C GLY A 151 0.08 7.12 -9.87
N HIS A 152 -0.97 7.88 -10.21
CA HIS A 152 -1.99 7.34 -11.13
C HIS A 152 -1.47 6.99 -12.52
N VAL A 153 -1.49 5.70 -12.84
CA VAL A 153 -1.20 5.20 -14.19
C VAL A 153 -2.46 5.14 -15.05
N ASP A 154 -2.36 5.68 -16.26
CA ASP A 154 -3.35 5.57 -17.32
C ASP A 154 -2.66 5.44 -18.68
N THR A 155 -3.46 5.35 -19.74
CA THR A 155 -2.99 5.27 -21.13
C THR A 155 -1.99 6.38 -21.49
N TYR A 156 -2.10 7.57 -20.91
CA TYR A 156 -1.20 8.68 -21.19
C TYR A 156 0.12 8.53 -20.44
N THR A 157 0.08 8.26 -19.14
CA THR A 157 1.32 8.11 -18.35
C THR A 157 2.13 6.88 -18.79
N ALA A 158 1.46 5.76 -19.12
CA ALA A 158 2.11 4.57 -19.67
C ALA A 158 2.84 4.86 -20.99
N LYS A 159 2.22 5.63 -21.90
CA LYS A 159 2.84 6.00 -23.20
C LYS A 159 4.06 6.90 -23.07
N ASN A 160 4.17 7.65 -21.98
CA ASN A 160 5.28 8.56 -21.72
C ASN A 160 6.33 7.96 -20.77
N SER A 161 6.12 6.72 -20.29
CA SER A 161 7.10 6.03 -19.46
C SER A 161 8.31 5.58 -20.28
N GLN A 162 9.50 5.79 -19.71
CA GLN A 162 10.76 5.27 -20.28
C GLN A 162 11.11 3.88 -19.71
N GLU A 163 10.42 3.46 -18.65
CA GLU A 163 10.63 2.18 -18.00
C GLU A 163 9.91 1.03 -18.74
N PRO A 164 10.40 -0.21 -18.62
CA PRO A 164 9.69 -1.38 -19.13
C PRO A 164 8.28 -1.52 -18.56
N GLU A 165 7.38 -2.15 -19.34
CA GLU A 165 5.96 -2.31 -19.01
C GLU A 165 5.72 -2.90 -17.62
N ASP A 166 6.41 -3.99 -17.30
CA ASP A 166 6.26 -4.67 -16.01
C ASP A 166 6.80 -3.86 -14.82
N VAL A 167 7.73 -2.92 -15.07
CA VAL A 167 8.30 -2.08 -14.02
C VAL A 167 7.29 -1.02 -13.60
N TRP A 168 6.85 -0.16 -14.53
CA TRP A 168 5.92 0.91 -14.17
C TRP A 168 4.55 0.37 -13.73
N ALA A 169 4.09 -0.74 -14.33
CA ALA A 169 2.83 -1.36 -13.91
C ALA A 169 2.97 -1.99 -12.53
N GLY A 170 4.09 -2.66 -12.26
CA GLY A 170 4.39 -3.30 -10.99
C GLY A 170 4.51 -2.32 -9.83
N GLU A 171 5.16 -1.17 -10.05
CA GLU A 171 5.21 -0.08 -9.07
C GLU A 171 3.80 0.40 -8.72
N TRP A 172 2.95 0.61 -9.72
CA TRP A 172 1.57 1.03 -9.51
C TRP A 172 0.73 -0.01 -8.76
N PHE A 173 0.82 -1.28 -9.14
CA PHE A 173 0.11 -2.35 -8.44
C PHE A 173 0.51 -2.44 -6.98
N SER A 174 1.79 -2.23 -6.68
CA SER A 174 2.34 -2.29 -5.33
C SER A 174 1.92 -1.09 -4.50
N SER A 175 1.92 0.13 -5.05
CA SER A 175 1.35 1.31 -4.39
C SER A 175 -0.14 1.13 -4.06
N CYS A 176 -0.95 0.70 -5.02
CA CYS A 176 -2.38 0.47 -4.80
C CYS A 176 -2.64 -0.65 -3.79
N ALA A 177 -1.85 -1.72 -3.85
CA ALA A 177 -1.97 -2.82 -2.90
C ALA A 177 -1.62 -2.39 -1.47
N LEU A 178 -0.57 -1.57 -1.28
CA LEU A 178 -0.24 -1.02 0.03
C LEU A 178 -1.39 -0.19 0.59
N LEU A 179 -1.94 0.73 -0.22
CA LEU A 179 -3.12 1.53 0.17
C LEU A 179 -4.30 0.65 0.56
N ALA A 180 -4.64 -0.35 -0.25
CA ALA A 180 -5.74 -1.26 0.02
C ALA A 180 -5.53 -2.05 1.32
N LYS A 181 -4.34 -2.61 1.52
CA LYS A 181 -4.02 -3.40 2.72
C LYS A 181 -3.98 -2.54 3.99
N LEU A 182 -3.45 -1.32 3.94
CA LEU A 182 -3.49 -0.37 5.05
C LEU A 182 -4.90 0.10 5.37
N PHE A 183 -5.74 0.35 4.35
CA PHE A 183 -7.15 0.64 4.55
C PHE A 183 -7.87 -0.54 5.22
N ARG A 184 -7.60 -1.77 4.78
CA ARG A 184 -8.12 -2.98 5.42
C ARG A 184 -7.69 -3.10 6.88
N GLY A 185 -6.44 -2.73 7.20
CA GLY A 185 -5.87 -2.72 8.56
C GLY A 185 -6.37 -1.57 9.47
N GLY A 186 -7.28 -0.72 8.98
CA GLY A 186 -7.79 0.42 9.72
C GLY A 186 -6.76 1.54 9.90
N CYS A 187 -5.71 1.59 9.08
CA CYS A 187 -4.69 2.63 9.17
C CYS A 187 -5.10 3.91 8.44
N LEU A 188 -6.12 3.85 7.57
CA LEU A 188 -6.57 4.94 6.69
C LEU A 188 -8.06 5.30 6.91
N ASP A 189 -8.48 5.40 8.17
CA ASP A 189 -9.90 5.53 8.54
C ASP A 189 -10.59 6.81 8.02
N ASN A 190 -9.88 7.92 7.83
CA ASN A 190 -10.52 9.17 7.40
C ASN A 190 -10.71 9.25 5.89
N ASP A 191 -9.68 8.84 5.14
CA ASP A 191 -9.57 9.11 3.69
C ASP A 191 -9.45 7.86 2.82
N GLY A 192 -9.13 6.68 3.37
CA GLY A 192 -8.92 5.47 2.58
C GLY A 192 -10.14 5.06 1.75
N GLN A 193 -11.35 5.21 2.30
CA GLN A 193 -12.59 4.97 1.56
C GLN A 193 -12.77 5.95 0.40
N HIS A 194 -12.36 7.21 0.58
CA HIS A 194 -12.44 8.23 -0.46
C HIS A 194 -11.47 7.93 -1.60
N TRP A 195 -10.21 7.62 -1.30
CA TRP A 195 -9.19 7.30 -2.32
C TRP A 195 -9.58 6.09 -3.17
N ILE A 196 -10.01 4.98 -2.54
CA ILE A 196 -10.46 3.78 -3.28
C ILE A 196 -11.67 4.11 -4.16
N THR A 197 -12.63 4.90 -3.65
CA THR A 197 -13.80 5.34 -4.41
C THR A 197 -13.38 6.15 -5.65
N LYS A 198 -12.42 7.07 -5.49
CA LYS A 198 -11.92 7.90 -6.60
C LYS A 198 -11.13 7.11 -7.62
N ASP A 199 -10.38 6.09 -7.21
CA ASP A 199 -9.68 5.19 -8.16
C ASP A 199 -10.68 4.38 -8.99
N LEU A 200 -11.75 3.86 -8.37
CA LEU A 200 -12.82 3.13 -9.08
C LEU A 200 -13.59 4.05 -10.04
N GLU A 201 -13.99 5.24 -9.58
CA GLU A 201 -14.66 6.26 -10.40
C GLU A 201 -13.78 6.68 -11.58
N ARG A 202 -12.50 7.00 -11.34
CA ARG A 202 -11.56 7.38 -12.39
C ARG A 202 -11.40 6.25 -13.41
N THR A 203 -11.27 5.01 -12.96
CA THR A 203 -11.03 3.86 -13.82
C THR A 203 -12.26 3.47 -14.65
N PHE A 204 -13.44 3.42 -14.05
CA PHE A 204 -14.63 2.87 -14.71
C PHE A 204 -15.57 3.91 -15.31
N GLU A 205 -15.44 5.19 -14.96
CA GLU A 205 -16.37 6.24 -15.37
C GLU A 205 -15.70 7.40 -16.10
N VAL A 206 -14.48 7.81 -15.72
CA VAL A 206 -13.85 9.04 -16.26
C VAL A 206 -12.76 8.76 -17.30
N CYS A 207 -11.74 7.97 -16.94
CA CYS A 207 -10.55 7.72 -17.75
C CYS A 207 -10.68 6.41 -18.53
N THR A 208 -11.72 6.27 -19.35
CA THR A 208 -12.01 5.02 -20.07
C THR A 208 -11.33 4.91 -21.43
N SER A 209 -10.27 5.68 -21.68
CA SER A 209 -9.55 5.69 -22.95
C SER A 209 -8.58 4.51 -23.06
N GLY A 210 -8.37 4.02 -24.28
CA GLY A 210 -7.55 2.84 -24.56
C GLY A 210 -8.42 1.58 -24.72
N ASP A 211 -8.01 0.71 -25.65
CA ASP A 211 -8.68 -0.56 -25.87
C ASP A 211 -8.26 -1.57 -24.80
N ILE A 212 -9.21 -2.02 -23.97
CA ILE A 212 -8.95 -2.95 -22.86
C ILE A 212 -8.31 -4.27 -23.33
N LYS A 213 -8.46 -4.66 -24.60
CA LYS A 213 -7.85 -5.89 -25.13
C LYS A 213 -6.37 -5.76 -25.41
N THR A 214 -5.90 -4.56 -25.74
CA THR A 214 -4.56 -4.36 -26.33
C THR A 214 -3.70 -3.35 -25.57
N ASP A 215 -4.31 -2.33 -24.97
CA ASP A 215 -3.62 -1.22 -24.31
C ASP A 215 -3.16 -1.59 -22.90
N ALA A 216 -1.84 -1.62 -22.70
CA ALA A 216 -1.21 -1.98 -21.42
C ALA A 216 -1.56 -1.02 -20.29
N GLY A 217 -1.55 0.29 -20.57
CA GLY A 217 -1.87 1.32 -19.59
C GLY A 217 -3.31 1.17 -19.11
N ARG A 218 -4.23 0.90 -20.03
CA ARG A 218 -5.64 0.63 -19.69
C ARG A 218 -5.81 -0.65 -18.89
N GLN A 219 -5.13 -1.75 -19.26
CA GLN A 219 -5.18 -3.00 -18.49
C GLN A 219 -4.62 -2.82 -17.07
N ALA A 220 -3.51 -2.09 -16.92
CA ALA A 220 -2.91 -1.81 -15.61
C ALA A 220 -3.83 -0.95 -14.73
N GLN A 221 -4.42 0.11 -15.29
CA GLN A 221 -5.36 0.95 -14.57
C GLN A 221 -6.55 0.15 -14.03
N VAL A 222 -7.13 -0.72 -14.86
CA VAL A 222 -8.25 -1.59 -14.48
C VAL A 222 -7.83 -2.59 -13.40
N LEU A 223 -6.67 -3.23 -13.55
CA LEU A 223 -6.18 -4.20 -12.59
C LEU A 223 -5.90 -3.57 -11.21
N ALA A 224 -5.34 -2.36 -11.16
CA ALA A 224 -5.10 -1.67 -9.91
C ALA A 224 -6.41 -1.39 -9.14
N ALA A 225 -7.45 -0.94 -9.85
CA ALA A 225 -8.77 -0.73 -9.26
C ALA A 225 -9.43 -2.05 -8.80
N ILE A 226 -9.24 -3.14 -9.55
CA ILE A 226 -9.66 -4.49 -9.18
C ILE A 226 -8.95 -4.96 -7.90
N ASN A 227 -7.66 -4.67 -7.75
CA ASN A 227 -6.89 -5.09 -6.57
C ASN A 227 -7.43 -4.45 -5.28
N HIS A 228 -7.96 -3.23 -5.31
CA HIS A 228 -8.65 -2.65 -4.14
C HIS A 228 -9.82 -3.52 -3.66
N ILE A 229 -10.64 -4.01 -4.59
CA ILE A 229 -11.77 -4.91 -4.30
C ILE A 229 -11.27 -6.26 -3.76
N LEU A 230 -10.27 -6.85 -4.41
CA LEU A 230 -9.74 -8.15 -4.01
C LEU A 230 -9.10 -8.12 -2.62
N LEU A 231 -8.37 -7.04 -2.31
CA LEU A 231 -7.59 -6.92 -1.07
C LEU A 231 -8.41 -6.37 0.09
N ALA A 232 -9.33 -5.42 -0.15
CA ALA A 232 -10.00 -4.66 0.91
C ALA A 232 -11.53 -4.64 0.79
N GLY A 233 -12.12 -5.44 -0.11
CA GLY A 233 -13.56 -5.43 -0.40
C GLY A 233 -14.45 -5.59 0.83
N GLU A 234 -14.07 -6.43 1.79
CA GLU A 234 -14.82 -6.70 3.02
C GLU A 234 -15.00 -5.45 3.89
N VAL A 235 -13.99 -4.58 3.92
CA VAL A 235 -14.04 -3.31 4.65
C VAL A 235 -14.71 -2.26 3.78
N PHE A 236 -14.35 -2.19 2.50
CA PHE A 236 -14.84 -1.18 1.57
C PHE A 236 -16.35 -1.24 1.34
N VAL A 237 -16.94 -2.44 1.25
CA VAL A 237 -18.38 -2.64 1.04
C VAL A 237 -19.24 -2.03 2.15
N LYS A 238 -18.70 -1.89 3.38
CA LYS A 238 -19.42 -1.27 4.50
C LYS A 238 -19.82 0.17 4.18
N GLY A 239 -18.96 0.89 3.45
CA GLY A 239 -19.23 2.24 2.97
C GLY A 239 -20.34 2.30 1.91
N ALA A 240 -20.49 1.27 1.08
CA ALA A 240 -21.58 1.19 0.10
C ALA A 240 -22.91 0.80 0.73
N LYS A 241 -22.88 -0.04 1.78
CA LYS A 241 -24.06 -0.45 2.56
C LYS A 241 -24.58 0.67 3.47
N ASN A 242 -23.66 1.41 4.08
CA ASN A 242 -23.96 2.49 5.02
C ASN A 242 -23.20 3.77 4.64
N PRO A 243 -23.64 4.46 3.56
CA PRO A 243 -22.96 5.66 3.10
C PRO A 243 -22.90 6.74 4.17
N LEU A 244 -21.71 7.26 4.42
CA LEU A 244 -21.55 8.48 5.22
C LEU A 244 -22.26 9.64 4.51
N PRO A 245 -22.91 10.57 5.25
CA PRO A 245 -23.62 11.69 4.64
C PRO A 245 -22.77 12.50 3.64
N LYS A 246 -21.49 12.72 3.94
CA LYS A 246 -20.54 13.43 3.06
C LYS A 246 -20.21 12.67 1.76
N TRP A 247 -20.40 11.35 1.71
CA TRP A 247 -19.98 10.49 0.60
C TRP A 247 -21.15 9.74 -0.06
N LYS A 248 -22.40 10.07 0.31
CA LYS A 248 -23.59 9.28 -0.05
C LYS A 248 -23.80 9.08 -1.55
N PHE A 249 -23.33 10.01 -2.37
CA PHE A 249 -23.45 9.93 -3.82
C PHE A 249 -22.24 9.27 -4.49
N GLU A 250 -21.11 9.19 -3.81
CA GLU A 250 -19.85 8.66 -4.35
C GLU A 250 -19.72 7.15 -4.12
N LEU A 251 -20.24 6.64 -3.00
CA LEU A 251 -20.24 5.21 -2.68
C LEU A 251 -21.59 4.77 -2.13
N ASN A 252 -22.34 3.99 -2.90
CA ASN A 252 -23.65 3.46 -2.56
C ASN A 252 -23.94 2.18 -3.38
N ALA A 253 -25.11 1.56 -3.16
CA ALA A 253 -25.52 0.35 -3.89
C ALA A 253 -25.50 0.53 -5.42
N THR A 254 -25.92 1.69 -5.94
CA THR A 254 -25.94 1.98 -7.37
C THR A 254 -24.53 2.00 -7.96
N LYS A 255 -23.59 2.71 -7.31
CA LYS A 255 -22.17 2.75 -7.70
C LYS A 255 -21.51 1.37 -7.59
N TRP A 256 -21.78 0.64 -6.51
CA TRP A 256 -21.29 -0.73 -6.32
C TRP A 256 -21.73 -1.66 -7.47
N LYS A 257 -23.02 -1.62 -7.82
CA LYS A 257 -23.60 -2.40 -8.94
C LYS A 257 -22.98 -2.00 -10.29
N LEU A 258 -22.81 -0.70 -10.53
CA LEU A 258 -22.20 -0.17 -11.75
C LEU A 258 -20.77 -0.69 -11.92
N TRP A 259 -19.92 -0.53 -10.90
CA TRP A 259 -18.53 -0.97 -10.99
C TRP A 259 -18.42 -2.49 -11.11
N ALA A 260 -19.24 -3.27 -10.38
CA ALA A 260 -19.24 -4.71 -10.56
C ALA A 260 -19.64 -5.12 -11.99
N SER A 261 -20.61 -4.44 -12.59
CA SER A 261 -20.98 -4.66 -14.00
C SER A 261 -19.84 -4.31 -14.96
N LYS A 262 -19.08 -3.25 -14.68
CA LYS A 262 -17.92 -2.85 -15.49
C LYS A 262 -16.76 -3.83 -15.37
N ILE A 263 -16.51 -4.35 -14.18
CA ILE A 263 -15.51 -5.40 -13.94
C ILE A 263 -15.91 -6.70 -14.65
N LYS A 264 -17.20 -7.07 -14.61
CA LYS A 264 -17.72 -8.21 -15.38
C LYS A 264 -17.50 -8.03 -16.89
N GLU A 265 -17.82 -6.84 -17.43
CA GLU A 265 -17.60 -6.51 -18.84
C GLU A 265 -16.13 -6.68 -19.24
N VAL A 266 -15.18 -6.29 -18.39
CA VAL A 266 -13.74 -6.54 -18.61
C VAL A 266 -13.46 -8.02 -18.74
N ALA A 267 -13.90 -8.85 -17.78
CA ALA A 267 -13.67 -10.30 -17.78
C ALA A 267 -14.25 -11.00 -19.01
N GLU A 268 -15.39 -10.53 -19.52
CA GLU A 268 -16.03 -11.05 -20.75
C GLU A 268 -15.36 -10.56 -22.04
N THR A 269 -14.68 -9.42 -21.99
CA THR A 269 -14.10 -8.76 -23.17
C THR A 269 -12.69 -9.22 -23.49
N VAL A 270 -11.85 -9.41 -22.48
CA VAL A 270 -10.46 -9.83 -22.64
C VAL A 270 -10.33 -11.36 -22.73
N ASP A 271 -9.27 -11.85 -23.38
CA ASP A 271 -8.96 -13.28 -23.45
C ASP A 271 -7.91 -13.69 -22.40
N GLU A 272 -7.58 -14.99 -22.36
CA GLU A 272 -6.61 -15.57 -21.41
C GLU A 272 -5.18 -15.02 -21.58
N THR A 273 -4.89 -14.31 -22.66
CA THR A 273 -3.58 -13.72 -22.92
C THR A 273 -3.46 -12.29 -22.41
N ALA A 274 -4.52 -11.74 -21.82
CA ALA A 274 -4.50 -10.42 -21.19
C ALA A 274 -3.43 -10.36 -20.10
N ARG A 275 -2.80 -9.19 -19.97
CA ARG A 275 -1.65 -9.00 -19.07
C ARG A 275 -2.04 -9.23 -17.62
N TRP A 276 -1.07 -9.73 -16.85
CA TRP A 276 -1.15 -9.86 -15.39
C TRP A 276 -2.40 -10.61 -14.89
N ASP A 277 -2.87 -11.59 -15.66
CA ASP A 277 -4.02 -12.42 -15.31
C ASP A 277 -5.32 -11.59 -15.15
N LEU A 278 -5.45 -10.50 -15.93
CA LEU A 278 -6.55 -9.54 -15.80
C LEU A 278 -7.93 -10.20 -15.89
N LYS A 279 -8.10 -11.20 -16.76
CA LYS A 279 -9.37 -11.89 -16.96
C LYS A 279 -9.84 -12.58 -15.68
N ASP A 280 -9.03 -13.47 -15.14
CA ASP A 280 -9.36 -14.25 -13.93
C ASP A 280 -9.51 -13.33 -12.72
N ARG A 281 -8.69 -12.28 -12.61
CA ARG A 281 -8.79 -11.31 -11.52
C ARG A 281 -10.06 -10.48 -11.59
N ALA A 282 -10.46 -10.05 -12.78
CA ALA A 282 -11.72 -9.35 -12.99
C ALA A 282 -12.90 -10.25 -12.64
N GLN A 283 -12.87 -11.52 -13.06
CA GLN A 283 -13.92 -12.49 -12.71
C GLN A 283 -14.03 -12.67 -11.19
N LYS A 284 -12.91 -12.92 -10.50
CA LYS A 284 -12.87 -13.07 -9.04
C LYS A 284 -13.37 -11.82 -8.31
N ALA A 285 -13.00 -10.63 -8.78
CA ALA A 285 -13.44 -9.38 -8.17
C ALA A 285 -14.95 -9.14 -8.36
N TYR A 286 -15.49 -9.43 -9.55
CA TYR A 286 -16.93 -9.38 -9.78
C TYR A 286 -17.69 -10.32 -8.83
N GLU A 287 -17.27 -11.59 -8.75
CA GLU A 287 -17.88 -12.58 -7.86
C GLU A 287 -17.85 -12.11 -6.40
N LYS A 288 -16.70 -11.63 -5.94
CA LYS A 288 -16.54 -11.06 -4.58
C LYS A 288 -17.47 -9.87 -4.36
N MET A 289 -17.62 -8.96 -5.33
CA MET A 289 -18.54 -7.82 -5.18
C MET A 289 -20.00 -8.24 -5.05
N VAL A 290 -20.42 -9.26 -5.81
CA VAL A 290 -21.78 -9.82 -5.71
C VAL A 290 -21.97 -10.51 -4.37
N GLU A 291 -21.01 -11.30 -3.91
CA GLU A 291 -21.04 -11.99 -2.62
C GLU A 291 -21.11 -11.01 -1.43
N LEU A 292 -20.34 -9.92 -1.49
CA LEU A 292 -20.25 -8.95 -0.40
C LEU A 292 -21.50 -8.07 -0.26
N TYR A 293 -22.25 -7.82 -1.34
CA TYR A 293 -23.46 -6.99 -1.31
C TYR A 293 -24.56 -7.52 -2.25
N PRO A 294 -25.10 -8.72 -2.01
CA PRO A 294 -26.06 -9.36 -2.90
C PRO A 294 -27.37 -8.56 -3.05
N GLU A 295 -27.77 -7.82 -2.02
CA GLU A 295 -28.98 -7.00 -2.03
C GLU A 295 -28.91 -5.88 -3.09
N ALA A 296 -27.71 -5.36 -3.39
CA ALA A 296 -27.54 -4.35 -4.44
C ALA A 296 -27.82 -4.90 -5.87
N PHE A 297 -27.78 -6.22 -6.05
CA PHE A 297 -28.01 -6.89 -7.32
C PHE A 297 -29.39 -7.53 -7.44
N SER A 298 -30.10 -7.65 -6.32
CA SER A 298 -31.49 -8.07 -6.32
C SER A 298 -32.33 -7.00 -7.01
N SER A 299 -33.19 -7.40 -7.93
CA SER A 299 -34.11 -6.48 -8.60
C SER A 299 -35.11 -5.95 -7.57
N ASP A 300 -35.16 -4.63 -7.40
CA ASP A 300 -36.41 -3.97 -7.01
C ASP A 300 -37.36 -3.93 -8.22
#